data_AF-A0A9E0LKT2-F1
#
_entry.id   AF-A0A9E0LKT2-F1
#
_cell.length_a   1.000
_cell.length_b   1.000
_cell.length_c   1.000
_cell.angle_alpha   90.00
_cell.angle_beta   90.00
_cell.angle_gamma   90.00
#
_symmetry.space_group_name_H-M   'P 1'
#
loop_
_entity.id
_entity.type
_entity.pdbx_description
1 polymer ?
#
loop_
_entity_poly.entity_id
_entity_poly.type
_entity_poly.pdbx_seq_one_letter_code
_entity_poly.pdbx_strand_id
1 'polypeptide(L)'
;MTDDSSLNEDSISPDKRISESNPRELELAFRQVLIQTPKAGESSQADPLVEAAPAEEPSEGKSRDIYKNGFTLWADIFYGVLVAPRQTMMILSDSSRFPTNFANFSSAAMLVVLALSITAFLKIKPDNASASLLNSSLFIVSGLSYWVTLSCILYYLSIWLRGHRLTFGNAFIATGWAFLPFAFFAPIACLRHTPLFFVLATIPAFWFIALQWIAFQTSLRTSTIKLALILLVVPPVLALVYIFWIGLAGISLISQLLAAF
;
A
#
# COMPACT_ATOMS: atom_id res chain seq x y z
N MET A 1 -1.91 14.95 55.88
CA MET A 1 -0.48 15.29 55.98
C MET A 1 0.26 14.08 55.44
N THR A 2 0.46 14.04 54.12
CA THR A 2 1.70 14.44 53.40
C THR A 2 2.81 13.43 53.65
N ASP A 3 3.51 12.83 52.69
CA ASP A 3 3.50 12.87 51.23
C ASP A 3 4.48 11.77 50.74
N ASP A 4 4.40 11.48 49.45
CA ASP A 4 5.52 11.16 48.55
C ASP A 4 6.12 9.75 48.34
N SER A 5 6.04 9.40 47.05
CA SER A 5 7.10 8.87 46.19
C SER A 5 7.15 7.36 45.94
N SER A 6 6.30 7.01 44.97
CA SER A 6 6.50 6.03 43.92
C SER A 6 7.87 6.08 43.21
N LEU A 7 8.18 4.95 42.55
CA LEU A 7 9.08 4.75 41.39
C LEU A 7 10.56 4.46 41.69
N ASN A 8 10.95 3.20 41.50
CA ASN A 8 11.98 2.85 40.52
C ASN A 8 12.16 1.33 40.46
N GLU A 9 11.65 0.70 39.40
CA GLU A 9 12.25 -0.46 38.74
C GLU A 9 11.38 -0.81 37.52
N ASP A 10 11.59 -0.13 36.40
CA ASP A 10 11.16 -0.63 35.09
C ASP A 10 12.28 -0.31 34.09
N SER A 11 13.40 -0.98 34.28
CA SER A 11 14.41 -1.14 33.24
C SER A 11 13.80 -1.99 32.13
N ILE A 12 13.58 -1.39 30.95
CA ILE A 12 13.10 -2.09 29.75
C ILE A 12 14.17 -3.10 29.33
N SER A 13 13.95 -4.37 29.69
CA SER A 13 14.79 -5.49 29.24
C SER A 13 14.47 -5.81 27.77
N PRO A 14 15.48 -5.89 26.89
CA PRO A 14 15.28 -6.11 25.44
C PRO A 14 14.75 -7.50 25.07
N ASP A 15 14.55 -8.40 26.05
CA ASP A 15 14.11 -9.79 25.82
C ASP A 15 12.64 -10.06 26.17
N LYS A 16 11.84 -9.03 26.47
CA LYS A 16 10.43 -9.21 26.85
C LYS A 16 9.56 -9.50 25.60
N ARG A 17 8.88 -10.65 25.58
CA ARG A 17 7.95 -11.01 24.50
C ARG A 17 6.77 -10.03 24.46
N ILE A 18 6.33 -9.68 23.24
CA ILE A 18 5.21 -8.75 22.94
C ILE A 18 3.89 -9.15 23.65
N SER A 19 3.74 -10.41 24.05
CA SER A 19 2.59 -10.90 24.82
C SER A 19 2.51 -10.36 26.25
N GLU A 20 3.60 -9.77 26.78
CA GLU A 20 3.71 -9.29 28.15
C GLU A 20 3.85 -7.75 28.26
N SER A 21 3.81 -7.03 27.13
CA SER A 21 3.89 -5.56 27.11
C SER A 21 2.51 -4.92 27.20
N ASN A 22 2.40 -3.89 28.05
CA ASN A 22 1.17 -3.16 28.31
C ASN A 22 0.78 -2.37 27.04
N PRO A 23 -0.49 -2.37 26.56
CA PRO A 23 -0.90 -1.71 25.31
C PRO A 23 -0.54 -0.22 25.24
N ARG A 24 -0.39 0.45 26.39
CA ARG A 24 0.03 1.86 26.48
C ARG A 24 1.52 2.08 26.19
N GLU A 25 2.37 1.12 26.51
CA GLU A 25 3.82 1.16 26.23
C GLU A 25 4.09 0.94 24.75
N LEU A 26 3.31 0.05 24.12
CA LEU A 26 3.32 -0.14 22.67
C LEU A 26 2.85 1.09 21.92
N GLU A 27 1.81 1.78 22.41
CA GLU A 27 1.36 3.05 21.81
C GLU A 27 2.41 4.17 21.95
N LEU A 28 3.12 4.24 23.09
CA LEU A 28 4.19 5.22 23.31
C LEU A 28 5.43 4.92 22.47
N ALA A 29 5.83 3.65 22.35
CA ALA A 29 6.89 3.22 21.43
C ALA A 29 6.52 3.51 19.97
N PHE A 30 5.26 3.27 19.58
CA PHE A 30 4.75 3.56 18.25
C PHE A 30 4.71 5.08 17.97
N ARG A 31 4.37 5.90 18.98
CA ARG A 31 4.44 7.37 18.87
C ARG A 31 5.87 7.89 18.81
N GLN A 32 6.82 7.32 19.56
CA GLN A 32 8.23 7.70 19.45
C GLN A 32 8.82 7.37 18.07
N VAL A 33 8.42 6.24 17.48
CA VAL A 33 8.77 5.89 16.08
C VAL A 33 8.13 6.86 15.08
N LEU A 34 6.93 7.37 15.35
CA LEU A 34 6.25 8.36 14.48
C LEU A 34 6.79 9.79 14.63
N ILE A 35 7.32 10.17 15.80
CA ILE A 35 7.79 11.55 16.08
C ILE A 35 9.23 11.79 15.58
N GLN A 36 10.07 10.76 15.42
CA GLN A 36 11.46 10.91 14.94
C GLN A 36 11.62 11.13 13.41
N THR A 37 10.57 11.54 12.69
CA THR A 37 10.79 12.12 11.34
C THR A 37 10.93 13.64 11.47
N PRO A 38 12.12 14.22 11.22
CA PRO A 38 12.24 15.67 11.24
C PRO A 38 11.37 16.26 10.13
N LYS A 39 10.48 17.19 10.50
CA LYS A 39 9.91 18.16 9.57
C LYS A 39 11.07 19.03 9.07
N ALA A 40 11.59 18.72 7.89
CA ALA A 40 12.50 19.62 7.20
C ALA A 40 11.68 20.77 6.60
N GLY A 41 11.81 21.95 7.20
CA GLY A 41 11.45 23.23 6.59
C GLY A 41 10.29 23.98 7.23
N GLU A 42 10.54 24.62 8.38
CA GLU A 42 9.91 25.90 8.72
C GLU A 42 10.89 26.70 9.59
N SER A 43 11.52 27.69 8.97
CA SER A 43 12.40 28.66 9.59
C SER A 43 11.57 29.79 10.22
N SER A 44 11.72 29.93 11.54
CA SER A 44 11.78 31.19 12.29
C SER A 44 10.62 32.21 12.15
N GLN A 45 9.73 32.25 13.15
CA GLN A 45 9.38 33.51 13.81
C GLN A 45 8.91 33.24 15.27
N ALA A 46 9.43 34.04 16.19
CA ALA A 46 9.44 33.85 17.63
C ALA A 46 8.09 34.12 18.33
N ASP A 47 7.83 33.38 19.42
CA ASP A 47 7.57 34.00 20.74
C ASP A 47 7.80 32.96 21.89
N PRO A 48 8.21 33.41 23.10
CA PRO A 48 8.88 32.59 24.11
C PRO A 48 7.95 32.22 25.26
N LEU A 49 7.90 30.94 25.68
CA LEU A 49 7.55 30.48 27.03
C LEU A 49 7.38 28.96 27.03
N VAL A 50 8.47 28.20 27.00
CA VAL A 50 8.59 26.94 27.75
C VAL A 50 10.08 26.71 28.04
N GLU A 51 10.35 26.51 29.32
CA GLU A 51 11.62 26.33 30.00
C GLU A 51 12.43 25.14 29.46
N ALA A 52 13.75 25.30 29.43
CA ALA A 52 14.70 24.36 28.87
C ALA A 52 14.85 23.08 29.72
N ALA A 53 14.77 21.92 29.07
CA ALA A 53 15.33 20.66 29.56
C ALA A 53 16.55 20.30 28.68
N PRO A 54 17.60 19.68 29.25
CA PRO A 54 18.96 19.80 28.74
C PRO A 54 19.16 19.07 27.41
N ALA A 55 20.02 19.68 26.59
CA ALA A 55 20.49 19.16 25.33
C ALA A 55 21.25 17.84 25.52
N GLU A 56 20.67 16.74 25.04
CA GLU A 56 21.45 15.59 24.58
C GLU A 56 21.79 15.80 23.10
N GLU A 57 23.09 15.88 22.83
CA GLU A 57 23.66 16.01 21.50
C GLU A 57 23.17 14.87 20.59
N PRO A 58 22.77 15.15 19.33
CA PRO A 58 22.38 14.11 18.41
C PRO A 58 23.63 13.35 17.98
N SER A 59 23.81 12.13 18.50
CA SER A 59 24.78 11.20 17.93
C SER A 59 24.41 10.92 16.46
N GLU A 60 25.12 11.54 15.53
CA GLU A 60 24.96 11.48 14.06
C GLU A 60 25.18 10.08 13.45
N GLY A 61 25.26 9.00 14.25
CA GLY A 61 25.67 7.68 13.77
C GLY A 61 24.57 6.60 13.65
N LYS A 62 23.38 6.77 14.25
CA LYS A 62 22.49 5.63 14.49
C LYS A 62 21.31 5.42 13.53
N SER A 63 21.01 6.36 12.63
CA SER A 63 19.80 6.26 11.78
C SER A 63 19.99 5.47 10.48
N ARG A 64 21.22 5.13 10.09
CA ARG A 64 21.51 4.46 8.80
C ARG A 64 21.47 2.93 8.83
N ASP A 65 21.43 2.31 10.00
CA ASP A 65 21.61 0.86 10.17
C ASP A 65 20.35 0.09 10.60
N ILE A 66 19.19 0.77 10.71
CA ILE A 66 17.97 0.21 11.33
C ILE A 66 17.35 -0.97 10.53
N TYR A 67 17.70 -1.15 9.25
CA TYR A 67 17.19 -2.25 8.43
C TYR A 67 18.29 -3.09 7.78
N LYS A 68 19.18 -3.67 8.58
CA LYS A 68 20.11 -4.73 8.11
C LYS A 68 19.39 -6.05 7.81
N ASN A 69 18.24 -6.31 8.45
CA ASN A 69 17.45 -7.52 8.23
C ASN A 69 16.22 -7.24 7.35
N GLY A 70 16.22 -7.76 6.11
CA GLY A 70 15.11 -7.57 5.18
C GLY A 70 13.78 -8.19 5.65
N PHE A 71 13.83 -9.22 6.50
CA PHE A 71 12.64 -9.88 7.04
C PHE A 71 11.91 -9.03 8.09
N THR A 72 12.65 -8.35 8.99
CA THR A 72 12.03 -7.47 9.99
C THR A 72 11.35 -6.28 9.32
N LEU A 73 11.99 -5.72 8.28
CA LEU A 73 11.38 -4.66 7.46
C LEU A 73 10.08 -5.13 6.78
N TRP A 74 10.09 -6.35 6.21
CA TRP A 74 8.88 -6.90 5.60
C TRP A 74 7.74 -7.07 6.61
N ALA A 75 8.04 -7.62 7.79
CA ALA A 75 7.08 -7.79 8.86
C ALA A 75 6.53 -6.44 9.35
N ASP A 76 7.39 -5.44 9.55
CA ASP A 76 6.97 -4.10 9.97
C ASP A 76 6.03 -3.46 8.96
N ILE A 77 6.29 -3.61 7.66
CA ILE A 77 5.38 -3.12 6.61
C ILE A 77 4.07 -3.91 6.62
N PHE A 78 4.15 -5.24 6.75
CA PHE A 78 2.98 -6.12 6.85
C PHE A 78 2.07 -5.67 8.01
N TYR A 79 2.61 -5.57 9.23
CA TYR A 79 1.88 -5.12 10.41
C TYR A 79 1.43 -3.66 10.29
N GLY A 80 2.28 -2.79 9.71
CA GLY A 80 1.95 -1.39 9.49
C GLY A 80 0.75 -1.20 8.56
N VAL A 81 0.62 -2.02 7.51
CA VAL A 81 -0.55 -1.97 6.61
C VAL A 81 -1.81 -2.47 7.33
N LEU A 82 -1.68 -3.41 8.28
CA LEU A 82 -2.81 -3.92 9.06
C LEU A 82 -3.30 -2.92 10.11
N VAL A 83 -2.39 -2.30 10.86
CA VAL A 83 -2.70 -1.48 12.04
C VAL A 83 -2.88 -0.01 11.68
N ALA A 84 -2.02 0.53 10.80
CA ALA A 84 -1.99 1.95 10.45
C ALA A 84 -1.87 2.18 8.93
N PRO A 85 -2.82 1.69 8.11
CA PRO A 85 -2.69 1.64 6.64
C PRO A 85 -2.40 2.99 6.00
N ARG A 86 -3.01 4.08 6.50
CA ARG A 86 -2.83 5.42 5.93
C ARG A 86 -1.43 5.98 6.14
N GLN A 87 -0.85 5.77 7.33
CA GLN A 87 0.51 6.22 7.63
C GLN A 87 1.53 5.39 6.86
N THR A 88 1.35 4.07 6.86
CA THR A 88 2.24 3.13 6.17
C THR A 88 2.25 3.40 4.66
N MET A 89 1.09 3.57 4.01
CA MET A 89 1.02 3.91 2.59
C MET A 89 1.59 5.31 2.27
N MET A 90 1.57 6.25 3.22
CA MET A 90 2.22 7.55 3.04
C MET A 90 3.75 7.41 3.08
N ILE A 91 4.29 6.55 3.93
CA ILE A 91 5.73 6.27 4.01
C ILE A 91 6.20 5.52 2.75
N LEU A 92 5.46 4.49 2.33
CA LEU A 92 5.80 3.67 1.14
C LEU A 92 5.74 4.47 -0.17
N SER A 93 4.92 5.51 -0.24
CA SER A 93 4.83 6.39 -1.41
C SER A 93 5.87 7.50 -1.44
N ASP A 94 6.59 7.75 -0.34
CA ASP A 94 7.60 8.80 -0.21
C ASP A 94 9.01 8.26 -0.49
N SER A 95 9.59 8.66 -1.62
CA SER A 95 10.92 8.19 -2.07
C SER A 95 12.07 8.59 -1.14
N SER A 96 11.87 9.63 -0.31
CA SER A 96 12.86 10.06 0.67
C SER A 96 12.88 9.17 1.91
N ARG A 97 11.72 8.64 2.30
CA ARG A 97 11.54 7.80 3.51
C ARG A 97 11.68 6.32 3.18
N PHE A 98 11.24 5.91 1.99
CA PHE A 98 11.32 4.55 1.52
C PHE A 98 11.92 4.53 0.10
N PRO A 99 13.24 4.28 -0.03
CA PRO A 99 13.89 4.30 -1.32
C PRO A 99 13.44 3.12 -2.18
N THR A 100 13.33 3.35 -3.49
CA THR A 100 13.03 2.35 -4.51
C THR A 100 14.22 1.43 -4.74
N ASN A 101 14.52 0.57 -3.77
CA ASN A 101 15.55 -0.46 -3.91
C ASN A 101 14.95 -1.74 -4.49
N PHE A 102 15.76 -2.53 -5.19
CA PHE A 102 15.33 -3.82 -5.75
C PHE A 102 14.72 -4.74 -4.69
N ALA A 103 15.28 -4.77 -3.47
CA ALA A 103 14.75 -5.53 -2.35
C ALA A 103 13.30 -5.15 -2.00
N ASN A 104 13.02 -3.85 -1.88
CA ASN A 104 11.70 -3.30 -1.54
C ASN A 104 10.67 -3.53 -2.66
N PHE A 105 11.11 -3.43 -3.91
CA PHE A 105 10.27 -3.77 -5.05
C PHE A 105 9.98 -5.28 -5.09
N SER A 106 11.00 -6.11 -4.91
CA SER A 106 10.89 -7.57 -4.94
C SER A 106 9.96 -8.09 -3.85
N SER A 107 9.97 -7.47 -2.66
CA SER A 107 9.12 -7.87 -1.55
C SER A 107 7.64 -7.56 -1.81
N ALA A 108 7.34 -6.40 -2.39
CA ALA A 108 6.00 -6.08 -2.87
C ALA A 108 5.55 -6.99 -4.02
N ALA A 109 6.44 -7.27 -4.98
CA ALA A 109 6.15 -8.18 -6.09
C ALA A 109 5.88 -9.61 -5.61
N MET A 110 6.67 -10.12 -4.67
CA MET A 110 6.46 -11.44 -4.05
C MET A 110 5.09 -11.51 -3.36
N LEU A 111 4.70 -10.47 -2.63
CA LEU A 111 3.38 -10.40 -2.00
C LEU A 111 2.25 -10.46 -3.06
N VAL A 112 2.36 -9.69 -4.15
CA VAL A 112 1.35 -9.69 -5.22
C VAL A 112 1.24 -11.07 -5.86
N VAL A 113 2.38 -11.69 -6.21
CA VAL A 113 2.40 -13.04 -6.78
C VAL A 113 1.79 -14.06 -5.81
N LEU A 114 2.13 -13.99 -4.53
CA LEU A 114 1.59 -14.87 -3.49
C LEU A 114 0.06 -14.71 -3.36
N ALA A 115 -0.41 -13.46 -3.24
CA ALA A 115 -1.83 -13.12 -3.15
C ALA A 115 -2.64 -13.63 -4.35
N LEU A 116 -2.13 -13.41 -5.56
CA LEU A 116 -2.76 -13.88 -6.80
C LEU A 116 -2.73 -15.41 -6.88
N SER A 117 -1.63 -16.04 -6.47
CA SER A 117 -1.49 -17.50 -6.47
C SER A 117 -2.48 -18.14 -5.53
N ILE A 118 -2.58 -17.68 -4.27
CA ILE A 118 -3.57 -18.18 -3.29
C ILE A 118 -4.97 -18.13 -3.90
N THR A 119 -5.34 -17.00 -4.49
CA THR A 119 -6.67 -16.81 -5.11
C THR A 119 -6.87 -17.70 -6.35
N ALA A 120 -5.83 -17.92 -7.15
CA ALA A 120 -5.86 -18.79 -8.33
C ALA A 120 -6.07 -20.25 -7.95
N PHE A 121 -5.36 -20.74 -6.91
CA PHE A 121 -5.46 -22.13 -6.43
C PHE A 121 -6.89 -22.49 -5.99
N LEU A 122 -7.68 -21.52 -5.52
CA LEU A 122 -9.09 -21.75 -5.17
C LEU A 122 -9.96 -22.12 -6.37
N LYS A 123 -9.54 -21.80 -7.58
CA LYS A 123 -10.29 -22.06 -8.81
C LYS A 123 -9.99 -23.43 -9.43
N ILE A 124 -9.01 -24.16 -8.91
CA ILE A 124 -8.62 -25.46 -9.47
C ILE A 124 -9.75 -26.47 -9.23
N LYS A 125 -10.18 -27.13 -10.31
CA LYS A 125 -11.09 -28.27 -10.26
C LYS A 125 -10.28 -29.56 -10.53
N PRO A 126 -10.42 -30.59 -9.69
CA PRO A 126 -9.62 -31.82 -9.81
C PRO A 126 -9.88 -32.58 -11.12
N ASP A 127 -11.12 -32.51 -11.65
CA ASP A 127 -11.54 -33.29 -12.82
C ASP A 127 -10.87 -32.84 -14.14
N ASN A 128 -10.27 -31.65 -14.17
CA ASN A 128 -9.59 -31.09 -15.36
C ASN A 128 -8.34 -30.30 -14.94
N ALA A 129 -7.32 -31.01 -14.46
CA ALA A 129 -6.11 -30.40 -13.91
C ALA A 129 -5.38 -29.50 -14.92
N SER A 130 -5.23 -29.92 -16.18
CA SER A 130 -4.53 -29.14 -17.22
C SER A 130 -5.24 -27.83 -17.56
N ALA A 131 -6.56 -27.86 -17.79
CA ALA A 131 -7.36 -26.66 -18.03
C ALA A 131 -7.42 -25.75 -16.79
N SER A 132 -7.46 -26.33 -15.60
CA SER A 132 -7.43 -25.58 -14.33
C SER A 132 -6.10 -24.86 -14.11
N LEU A 133 -4.98 -25.50 -14.44
CA LEU A 133 -3.64 -24.88 -14.38
C LEU A 133 -3.51 -23.74 -15.39
N LEU A 134 -3.97 -23.93 -16.63
CA LEU A 134 -4.00 -22.87 -17.65
C LEU A 134 -4.83 -21.68 -17.17
N ASN A 135 -6.05 -21.92 -16.70
CA ASN A 135 -6.92 -20.86 -16.18
C ASN A 135 -6.31 -20.14 -14.97
N SER A 136 -5.60 -20.86 -14.10
CA SER A 136 -4.89 -20.28 -12.95
C SER A 136 -3.72 -19.40 -13.41
N SER A 137 -2.93 -19.84 -14.39
CA SER A 137 -1.85 -19.03 -14.96
C SER A 137 -2.37 -17.77 -15.65
N LEU A 138 -3.45 -17.88 -16.44
CA LEU A 138 -4.11 -16.73 -17.07
C LEU A 138 -4.63 -15.74 -16.02
N PHE A 139 -5.18 -16.24 -14.92
CA PHE A 139 -5.63 -15.40 -13.81
C PHE A 139 -4.47 -14.65 -13.14
N ILE A 140 -3.34 -15.31 -12.89
CA ILE A 140 -2.15 -14.66 -12.32
C ILE A 140 -1.60 -13.60 -13.27
N VAL A 141 -1.44 -13.91 -14.57
CA VAL A 141 -0.96 -12.96 -15.58
C VAL A 141 -1.91 -11.76 -15.69
N SER A 142 -3.22 -12.01 -15.71
CA SER A 142 -4.23 -10.96 -15.69
C SER A 142 -4.11 -10.08 -14.44
N GLY A 143 -3.96 -10.69 -13.25
CA GLY A 143 -3.75 -9.95 -12.00
C GLY A 143 -2.46 -9.12 -11.97
N LEU A 144 -1.36 -9.64 -12.52
CA LEU A 144 -0.10 -8.89 -12.66
C LEU A 144 -0.26 -7.72 -13.63
N SER A 145 -0.94 -7.93 -14.77
CA SER A 145 -1.24 -6.85 -15.71
C SER A 145 -2.09 -5.76 -15.09
N TYR A 146 -3.05 -6.12 -14.22
CA TYR A 146 -3.87 -5.18 -13.46
C TYR A 146 -3.04 -4.39 -12.45
N TRP A 147 -2.15 -5.05 -11.70
CA TRP A 147 -1.23 -4.39 -10.77
C TRP A 147 -0.30 -3.39 -11.48
N VAL A 148 0.27 -3.78 -12.63
CA VAL A 148 1.08 -2.89 -13.47
C VAL A 148 0.25 -1.70 -13.94
N THR A 149 -0.97 -1.94 -14.41
CA THR A 149 -1.87 -0.87 -14.89
C THR A 149 -2.21 0.12 -13.78
N LEU A 150 -2.55 -0.36 -12.57
CA LEU A 150 -2.81 0.51 -11.41
C LEU A 150 -1.58 1.34 -11.02
N SER A 151 -0.40 0.73 -11.04
CA SER A 151 0.87 1.41 -10.75
C SER A 151 1.15 2.52 -11.77
N CYS A 152 0.94 2.24 -13.06
CA CYS A 152 1.07 3.22 -14.13
C CYS A 152 0.05 4.36 -13.97
N ILE A 153 -1.23 4.05 -13.74
CA ILE A 153 -2.27 5.07 -13.52
C ILE A 153 -1.86 5.97 -12.35
N LEU A 154 -1.44 5.40 -11.22
CA LEU A 154 -1.02 6.17 -10.05
C LEU A 154 0.17 7.08 -10.36
N TYR A 155 1.17 6.56 -11.07
CA TYR A 155 2.35 7.33 -11.47
C TYR A 155 1.98 8.49 -12.42
N TYR A 156 1.21 8.23 -13.47
CA TYR A 156 0.79 9.29 -14.40
C TYR A 156 -0.10 10.32 -13.72
N LEU A 157 -1.08 9.91 -12.90
CA LEU A 157 -1.87 10.86 -12.09
C LEU A 157 -0.97 11.70 -11.18
N SER A 158 0.09 11.13 -10.62
CA SER A 158 1.02 11.87 -9.77
C SER A 158 1.80 12.93 -10.53
N ILE A 159 2.15 12.68 -11.80
CA ILE A 159 2.78 13.67 -12.68
C ILE A 159 1.81 14.82 -12.93
N TRP A 160 0.58 14.49 -13.35
CA TRP A 160 -0.46 15.47 -13.68
C TRP A 160 -0.90 16.33 -12.50
N LEU A 161 -1.01 15.76 -11.29
CA LEU A 161 -1.54 16.46 -10.12
C LEU A 161 -0.48 17.08 -9.22
N ARG A 162 0.74 16.51 -9.19
CA ARG A 162 1.73 16.81 -8.14
C ARG A 162 3.11 17.18 -8.67
N GLY A 163 3.30 17.28 -9.99
CA GLY A 163 4.56 17.74 -10.56
C GLY A 163 5.74 16.83 -10.21
N HIS A 164 5.60 15.53 -10.49
CA HIS A 164 6.69 14.54 -10.48
C HIS A 164 7.30 14.16 -9.11
N ARG A 165 6.56 14.28 -8.00
CA ARG A 165 7.07 13.91 -6.66
C ARG A 165 7.10 12.42 -6.32
N LEU A 166 6.45 11.57 -7.12
CA LEU A 166 6.34 10.13 -6.87
C LEU A 166 7.16 9.37 -7.91
N THR A 167 8.09 8.54 -7.44
CA THR A 167 8.92 7.68 -8.30
C THR A 167 8.10 6.50 -8.79
N PHE A 168 8.39 6.03 -10.00
CA PHE A 168 7.68 4.89 -10.60
C PHE A 168 7.74 3.65 -9.68
N GLY A 169 8.91 3.32 -9.12
CA GLY A 169 9.06 2.18 -8.20
C GLY A 169 8.19 2.28 -6.94
N ASN A 170 8.00 3.47 -6.38
CA ASN A 170 7.13 3.65 -5.21
C ASN A 170 5.65 3.47 -5.56
N ALA A 171 5.24 3.76 -6.80
CA ALA A 171 3.90 3.42 -7.27
C ALA A 171 3.66 1.91 -7.21
N PHE A 172 4.62 1.10 -7.65
CA PHE A 172 4.53 -0.37 -7.58
C PHE A 172 4.51 -0.88 -6.15
N ILE A 173 5.36 -0.32 -5.29
CA ILE A 173 5.42 -0.73 -3.88
C ILE A 173 4.10 -0.42 -3.18
N ALA A 174 3.62 0.83 -3.26
CA ALA A 174 2.39 1.24 -2.59
C ALA A 174 1.15 0.46 -3.07
N THR A 175 1.02 0.26 -4.39
CA THR A 175 -0.09 -0.53 -4.95
C THR A 175 0.08 -2.03 -4.69
N GLY A 176 1.30 -2.55 -4.64
CA GLY A 176 1.58 -3.96 -4.37
C GLY A 176 1.20 -4.36 -2.95
N TRP A 177 1.52 -3.53 -1.97
CA TRP A 177 1.11 -3.74 -0.57
C TRP A 177 -0.40 -3.63 -0.35
N ALA A 178 -1.15 -3.03 -1.28
CA ALA A 178 -2.62 -3.06 -1.21
C ALA A 178 -3.20 -4.46 -1.45
N PHE A 179 -2.46 -5.39 -2.07
CA PHE A 179 -2.87 -6.79 -2.28
C PHE A 179 -2.81 -7.65 -1.01
N LEU A 180 -2.27 -7.13 0.10
CA LEU A 180 -2.17 -7.81 1.39
C LEU A 180 -3.45 -8.56 1.82
N PRO A 181 -4.66 -7.99 1.71
CA PRO A 181 -5.88 -8.65 2.15
C PRO A 181 -6.10 -10.01 1.49
N PHE A 182 -5.64 -10.20 0.25
CA PHE A 182 -5.79 -11.45 -0.47
C PHE A 182 -4.98 -12.60 0.14
N ALA A 183 -3.96 -12.33 0.96
CA ALA A 183 -3.30 -13.38 1.74
C ALA A 183 -4.27 -14.08 2.72
N PHE A 184 -5.28 -13.36 3.22
CA PHE A 184 -6.31 -13.90 4.11
C PHE A 184 -7.37 -14.74 3.38
N PHE A 185 -7.33 -14.86 2.05
CA PHE A 185 -8.18 -15.83 1.36
C PHE A 185 -7.81 -17.28 1.69
N ALA A 186 -6.55 -17.56 2.06
CA ALA A 186 -6.12 -18.91 2.41
C ALA A 186 -6.93 -19.52 3.58
N PRO A 187 -7.07 -18.86 4.75
CA PRO A 187 -7.94 -19.38 5.81
C PRO A 187 -9.43 -19.34 5.45
N ILE A 188 -9.90 -18.33 4.71
CA ILE A 188 -11.31 -18.24 4.28
C ILE A 188 -11.67 -19.41 3.35
N ALA A 189 -10.73 -19.84 2.52
CA ALA A 189 -10.91 -20.98 1.62
C ALA A 189 -11.18 -22.30 2.34
N CYS A 190 -10.70 -22.48 3.57
CA CYS A 190 -11.03 -23.65 4.37
C CYS A 190 -12.53 -23.76 4.65
N LEU A 191 -13.27 -22.64 4.59
CA LEU A 191 -14.71 -22.57 4.79
C LEU A 191 -15.52 -22.67 3.49
N ARG A 192 -14.89 -22.97 2.34
CA ARG A 192 -15.52 -22.97 1.00
C ARG A 192 -16.82 -23.78 0.90
N HIS A 193 -16.97 -24.82 1.70
CA HIS A 193 -18.17 -25.68 1.72
C HIS A 193 -19.30 -25.14 2.60
N THR A 194 -19.13 -23.97 3.21
CA THR A 194 -20.15 -23.31 4.04
C THR A 194 -20.73 -22.09 3.31
N PRO A 195 -22.02 -21.74 3.52
CA PRO A 195 -22.61 -20.53 2.95
C PRO A 195 -21.94 -19.24 3.45
N LEU A 196 -21.27 -19.31 4.61
CA LEU A 196 -20.48 -18.21 5.18
C LEU A 196 -19.28 -17.83 4.30
N PHE A 197 -18.81 -18.73 3.42
CA PHE A 197 -17.69 -18.45 2.52
C PHE A 197 -17.90 -17.18 1.70
N PHE A 198 -19.09 -16.98 1.12
CA PHE A 198 -19.35 -15.83 0.27
C PHE A 198 -19.28 -14.52 1.05
N VAL A 199 -19.84 -14.50 2.27
CA VAL A 199 -19.81 -13.32 3.14
C VAL A 199 -18.37 -13.02 3.56
N LEU A 200 -17.64 -14.02 4.05
CA LEU A 200 -16.26 -13.84 4.49
C LEU A 200 -15.33 -13.48 3.32
N ALA A 201 -15.54 -14.03 2.13
CA ALA A 201 -14.76 -13.73 0.93
C ALA A 201 -14.92 -12.27 0.46
N THR A 202 -16.05 -11.61 0.76
CA THR A 202 -16.20 -10.18 0.45
C THR A 202 -15.33 -9.28 1.31
N ILE A 203 -14.97 -9.71 2.54
CA ILE A 203 -14.21 -8.88 3.48
C ILE A 203 -12.82 -8.52 2.91
N PRO A 204 -11.97 -9.47 2.46
CA PRO A 204 -10.70 -9.11 1.84
C PRO A 204 -10.85 -8.30 0.55
N ALA A 205 -11.92 -8.51 -0.22
CA ALA A 205 -12.15 -7.76 -1.45
C ALA A 205 -12.46 -6.28 -1.17
N PHE A 206 -13.35 -5.99 -0.21
CA PHE A 206 -13.59 -4.61 0.23
C PHE A 206 -12.36 -3.98 0.87
N TRP A 207 -11.59 -4.77 1.63
CA TRP A 207 -10.36 -4.30 2.23
C TRP A 207 -9.29 -3.96 1.18
N PHE A 208 -9.15 -4.77 0.14
CA PHE A 208 -8.29 -4.48 -1.01
C PHE A 208 -8.67 -3.14 -1.64
N ILE A 209 -9.96 -2.92 -1.93
CA ILE A 209 -10.47 -1.66 -2.50
C ILE A 209 -10.14 -0.48 -1.57
N ALA A 210 -10.34 -0.64 -0.26
CA ALA A 210 -10.04 0.40 0.72
C ALA A 210 -8.54 0.72 0.80
N LEU A 211 -7.66 -0.28 0.81
CA LEU A 211 -6.21 -0.06 0.80
C LEU A 211 -5.74 0.57 -0.51
N GLN A 212 -6.31 0.16 -1.64
CA GLN A 212 -6.01 0.74 -2.94
C GLN A 212 -6.43 2.21 -2.98
N TRP A 213 -7.61 2.53 -2.44
CA TRP A 213 -8.07 3.91 -2.28
C TRP A 213 -7.14 4.74 -1.41
N ILE A 214 -6.76 4.22 -0.24
CA ILE A 214 -5.83 4.89 0.67
C ILE A 214 -4.48 5.11 -0.01
N ALA A 215 -3.94 4.12 -0.72
CA ALA A 215 -2.68 4.22 -1.44
C ALA A 215 -2.71 5.32 -2.51
N PHE A 216 -3.81 5.43 -3.27
CA PHE A 216 -4.01 6.51 -4.25
C PHE A 216 -4.13 7.87 -3.56
N GLN A 217 -4.90 7.95 -2.48
CA GLN A 217 -5.10 9.18 -1.73
C GLN A 217 -3.79 9.72 -1.11
N THR A 218 -3.01 8.85 -0.46
CA THR A 218 -1.76 9.24 0.21
C THR A 218 -0.68 9.64 -0.80
N SER A 219 -0.57 8.88 -1.89
CA SER A 219 0.38 9.13 -2.97
C SER A 219 0.12 10.44 -3.69
N LEU A 220 -1.16 10.74 -3.99
CA LEU A 220 -1.56 11.97 -4.69
C LEU A 220 -1.71 13.17 -3.74
N ARG A 221 -1.76 12.94 -2.42
CA ARG A 221 -2.08 13.96 -1.39
C ARG A 221 -3.34 14.76 -1.73
N THR A 222 -4.34 14.11 -2.29
CA THR A 222 -5.61 14.72 -2.70
C THR A 222 -6.70 14.51 -1.64
N SER A 223 -7.69 15.40 -1.64
CA SER A 223 -8.92 15.19 -0.89
C SER A 223 -9.70 14.01 -1.47
N THR A 224 -10.38 13.24 -0.61
CA THR A 224 -11.22 12.09 -0.97
C THR A 224 -12.21 12.44 -2.09
N ILE A 225 -12.81 13.64 -2.03
CA ILE A 225 -13.80 14.11 -3.00
C ILE A 225 -13.16 14.32 -4.38
N LYS A 226 -11.95 14.88 -4.44
CA LYS A 226 -11.23 15.09 -5.70
C LYS A 226 -10.83 13.75 -6.34
N LEU A 227 -10.37 12.81 -5.53
CA LEU A 227 -10.03 11.47 -5.99
C LEU A 227 -11.26 10.73 -6.54
N ALA A 228 -12.40 10.82 -5.84
CA ALA A 228 -13.67 10.26 -6.28
C ALA A 228 -14.12 10.85 -7.62
N LEU A 229 -14.02 12.18 -7.77
CA LEU A 229 -14.40 12.85 -8.99
C LEU A 229 -13.52 12.44 -10.17
N ILE A 230 -12.20 12.30 -9.96
CA ILE A 230 -11.28 11.81 -10.98
C ILE A 230 -11.65 10.37 -11.39
N LEU A 231 -11.87 9.48 -10.43
CA LEU A 231 -12.24 8.08 -10.71
C LEU A 231 -13.63 7.93 -11.34
N LEU A 232 -14.55 8.85 -11.07
CA LEU A 232 -15.90 8.82 -11.63
C LEU A 232 -15.95 9.45 -13.03
N VAL A 233 -15.20 10.52 -13.27
CA VAL A 233 -15.28 11.32 -14.51
C VAL A 233 -14.26 10.87 -15.56
N VAL A 234 -13.04 10.52 -15.17
CA VAL A 234 -11.98 10.20 -16.14
C VAL A 234 -12.27 8.92 -16.94
N PRO A 235 -12.69 7.79 -16.34
CA PRO A 235 -13.00 6.59 -17.12
C PRO A 235 -14.10 6.77 -18.19
N PRO A 236 -15.27 7.38 -17.90
CA PRO A 236 -16.27 7.58 -18.93
C PRO A 236 -15.83 8.56 -20.01
N VAL A 237 -15.07 9.61 -19.67
CA VAL A 237 -14.51 10.53 -20.68
C VAL A 237 -13.54 9.81 -21.61
N LEU A 238 -12.65 8.96 -21.07
CA LEU A 238 -11.74 8.14 -21.88
C LEU A 238 -12.50 7.14 -22.76
N ALA A 239 -13.56 6.51 -22.24
CA ALA A 239 -14.40 5.61 -23.01
C ALA A 239 -15.07 6.33 -24.18
N LEU A 240 -15.60 7.54 -23.97
CA LEU A 240 -16.19 8.36 -25.04
C LEU A 240 -15.16 8.74 -26.11
N VAL A 241 -13.96 9.18 -25.70
CA VAL A 241 -12.87 9.49 -26.64
C VAL A 241 -12.47 8.26 -27.44
N TYR A 242 -12.35 7.10 -26.79
CA TYR A 242 -11.99 5.85 -27.45
C TYR A 242 -13.07 5.39 -28.46
N ILE A 243 -14.35 5.44 -28.08
CA ILE A 243 -15.48 5.14 -28.97
C ILE A 243 -15.50 6.10 -30.16
N PHE A 244 -15.25 7.39 -29.93
CA PHE A 244 -15.16 8.40 -30.99
C PHE A 244 -14.07 8.05 -32.01
N TRP A 245 -12.85 7.72 -31.56
CA TRP A 245 -11.74 7.35 -32.44
C TRP A 245 -11.98 6.03 -33.18
N ILE A 246 -12.55 5.02 -32.53
CA ILE A 246 -12.96 3.78 -33.19
C ILE A 246 -14.02 4.06 -34.26
N GLY A 247 -15.01 4.91 -33.95
CA GLY A 247 -16.03 5.32 -34.91
C GLY A 247 -15.43 6.00 -36.14
N LEU A 248 -14.51 6.94 -35.92
CA LEU A 248 -13.76 7.61 -36.99
C LEU A 248 -12.96 6.63 -37.85
N ALA A 249 -12.24 5.72 -37.21
CA ALA A 249 -11.48 4.68 -37.90
C ALA A 249 -12.40 3.75 -38.72
N GLY A 250 -13.56 3.37 -38.16
CA GLY A 250 -14.57 2.57 -38.84
C GLY A 250 -15.15 3.27 -40.07
N ILE A 251 -15.52 4.55 -39.95
CA ILE A 251 -16.03 5.35 -41.08
C ILE A 251 -14.95 5.51 -42.16
N SER A 252 -13.70 5.76 -41.76
CA SER A 252 -12.57 5.86 -42.69
C SER A 252 -12.35 4.55 -43.46
N LEU A 253 -12.45 3.40 -42.79
CA LEU A 253 -12.29 2.08 -43.39
C LEU A 253 -13.44 1.77 -44.36
N ILE A 254 -14.68 2.09 -44.01
CA ILE A 254 -15.86 1.96 -44.89
C ILE A 254 -15.70 2.87 -46.12
N SER A 255 -15.26 4.11 -45.94
CA SER A 255 -15.03 5.04 -47.05
C SER A 255 -13.94 4.55 -48.01
N GLN A 256 -12.88 3.92 -47.50
CA GLN A 256 -11.83 3.33 -48.33
C GLN A 256 -12.32 2.09 -49.07
N LEU A 257 -13.12 1.25 -48.41
CA LEU A 257 -13.76 0.09 -49.04
C LEU A 257 -14.70 0.52 -50.17
N LEU A 258 -15.55 1.51 -49.94
CA LEU A 258 -16.47 2.04 -50.96
C LEU A 258 -15.73 2.72 -52.13
N ALA A 259 -14.55 3.29 -51.90
CA ALA A 259 -13.72 3.87 -52.96
C ALA A 259 -12.93 2.81 -53.76
N ALA A 260 -12.80 1.59 -53.25
CA ALA A 260 -12.10 0.49 -53.89
C ALA A 260 -13.01 -0.41 -54.75
N PHE A 261 -14.33 -0.25 -54.63
CA PHE A 261 -15.37 -0.87 -55.47
C PHE A 261 -15.91 0.13 -56.49
#